data_AF-A0A3C0QJ50-F1
#
_entry.id   AF-A0A3C0QJ50-F1
#
_cell.length_a   1.000
_cell.length_b   1.000
_cell.length_c   1.000
_cell.angle_alpha   90.00
_cell.angle_beta   90.00
_cell.angle_gamma   90.00
#
_symmetry.space_group_name_H-M   'P 1'
#
loop_
_entity.id
_entity.type
_entity.pdbx_description
1 polymer ?
#
loop_
_entity_poly.entity_id
_entity_poly.type
_entity_poly.pdbx_seq_one_letter_code
_entity_poly.pdbx_strand_id
1 'polypeptide(L)' 'MPPEVHLARADVILKDCAINLDHLQTVSKTRIGELITTVGPDKMEQVQAAFLFTLGFDF' A
#
# COMPACT_ATOMS: atom_id res chain seq x y z
N MET A 1 -8.18 9.22 -8.34
CA MET A 1 -6.83 8.63 -8.15
C MET A 1 -6.94 7.11 -8.31
N PRO A 2 -5.93 6.36 -8.80
CA PRO A 2 -6.04 4.90 -8.81
C PRO A 2 -5.93 4.33 -7.38
N PRO A 3 -6.67 3.24 -7.07
CA PRO A 3 -6.57 2.54 -5.78
C PRO A 3 -5.29 1.69 -5.67
N GLU A 4 -4.43 1.74 -6.69
CA GLU A 4 -3.16 1.03 -6.75
C GLU A 4 -1.99 2.01 -6.63
N VAL A 5 -1.07 1.75 -5.72
CA VAL A 5 0.17 2.52 -5.56
C VAL A 5 1.34 1.67 -6.04
N HIS A 6 1.94 2.09 -7.16
CA HIS A 6 3.09 1.39 -7.75
C HIS A 6 4.33 1.47 -6.85
N LEU A 7 4.95 0.33 -6.63
CA LEU A 7 6.22 0.14 -5.95
C LEU A 7 7.26 -0.28 -7.00
N ALA A 8 8.24 0.57 -7.25
CA ALA A 8 9.34 0.21 -8.12
C ALA A 8 10.31 -0.70 -7.37
N ARG A 9 11.13 -1.46 -8.11
CA ARG A 9 12.17 -2.32 -7.52
C ARG A 9 13.11 -1.60 -6.54
N ALA A 10 13.31 -0.29 -6.70
CA ALA A 10 14.11 0.54 -5.81
C ALA A 10 13.46 0.81 -4.45
N ASP A 11 12.13 0.67 -4.34
CA ASP A 11 11.36 1.11 -3.19
C ASP A 11 11.20 0.02 -2.13
N VAL A 12 11.07 -1.27 -2.52
CA VAL A 12 10.56 -2.26 -1.56
C VAL A 12 11.09 -3.70 -1.68
N ILE A 13 11.24 -4.35 -2.85
CA ILE A 13 11.83 -5.72 -3.08
C ILE A 13 12.11 -5.95 -4.60
N LEU A 14 12.96 -6.95 -4.93
CA LEU A 14 13.38 -7.57 -6.22
C LEU A 14 12.57 -7.40 -7.54
N LYS A 15 11.31 -6.96 -7.56
CA LYS A 15 10.46 -6.81 -8.76
C LYS A 15 9.47 -5.67 -8.60
N ASP A 16 9.05 -5.07 -9.71
CA ASP A 16 8.00 -4.05 -9.72
C ASP A 16 6.65 -4.66 -9.29
N CYS A 17 5.97 -4.00 -8.35
CA CYS A 17 4.68 -4.43 -7.80
C CYS A 17 3.78 -3.24 -7.44
N ALA A 18 2.61 -3.48 -6.87
CA ALA A 18 1.69 -2.42 -6.43
C ALA A 18 1.03 -2.78 -5.09
N ILE A 19 0.76 -1.77 -4.27
CA ILE A 19 -0.14 -1.87 -3.11
C ILE A 19 -1.56 -1.70 -3.65
N ASN A 20 -2.38 -2.75 -3.59
CA ASN A 20 -3.76 -2.73 -4.07
C ASN A 20 -4.72 -2.46 -2.89
N LEU A 21 -5.39 -1.31 -2.91
CA LEU A 21 -6.32 -0.90 -1.85
C LEU A 21 -7.77 -1.31 -2.10
N ASP A 22 -8.12 -1.76 -3.32
CA ASP A 22 -9.44 -2.36 -3.60
C ASP A 22 -9.67 -3.66 -2.81
N HIS A 23 -8.57 -4.32 -2.41
CA HIS A 23 -8.60 -5.58 -1.68
C HIS A 23 -8.16 -5.46 -0.21
N LEU A 24 -8.50 -4.34 0.44
CA LEU A 24 -8.17 -4.13 1.85
C LEU A 24 -8.86 -5.15 2.76
N GLN A 25 -8.07 -5.84 3.60
CA GLN A 25 -8.58 -6.86 4.51
C GLN A 25 -8.11 -6.62 5.94
N THR A 26 -9.03 -6.83 6.88
CA THR A 26 -8.66 -6.94 8.29
C THR A 26 -8.19 -8.36 8.58
N VAL A 27 -6.98 -8.49 9.11
CA VAL A 27 -6.39 -9.79 9.51
C VAL A 27 -6.06 -9.79 10.99
N SER A 28 -6.13 -10.96 11.63
CA SER A 28 -5.64 -11.12 13.00
C SER A 28 -4.12 -10.88 13.07
N LYS A 29 -3.65 -10.20 14.11
CA LYS A 29 -2.21 -9.98 14.35
C LYS A 29 -1.40 -11.28 14.40
N THR A 30 -2.02 -12.37 14.85
CA THR A 30 -1.37 -13.70 14.88
C THR A 30 -1.10 -14.29 13.50
N ARG A 31 -1.70 -13.73 12.44
CA ARG A 31 -1.47 -14.15 11.04
C ARG A 31 -0.39 -13.30 10.34
N ILE A 32 0.15 -12.27 11.00
CA ILE A 32 1.19 -11.41 10.45
C ILE A 32 2.55 -12.06 10.75
N GLY A 33 3.32 -12.33 9.70
CA GLY A 33 4.67 -12.91 9.80
C GLY A 33 5.76 -11.86 10.07
N GLU A 34 7.01 -12.21 9.76
CA GLU A 34 8.17 -11.31 9.91
C GLU A 34 8.10 -10.11 8.94
N LEU A 35 8.73 -9.00 9.35
CA LEU A 35 8.87 -7.80 8.53
C LEU A 35 9.88 -8.06 7.42
N ILE A 36 9.41 -8.03 6.17
CA ILE A 36 10.28 -8.24 5.00
C ILE A 36 10.89 -6.94 4.46
N THR A 37 10.27 -5.79 4.72
CA THR A 37 10.61 -4.50 4.12
C THR A 37 9.82 -3.35 4.74
N THR A 38 10.22 -2.11 4.46
CA THR A 38 9.49 -0.89 4.81
C THR A 38 9.33 0.00 3.60
N VAL A 39 8.15 0.60 3.44
CA VAL A 39 7.85 1.53 2.35
C VAL A 39 8.24 2.95 2.79
N GLY A 40 8.89 3.72 1.89
CA GLY A 40 9.31 5.09 2.16
C GLY A 40 8.14 6.07 2.38
N PRO A 41 8.39 7.22 3.03
CA PRO A 41 7.35 8.19 3.38
C PRO A 41 6.57 8.71 2.16
N ASP A 42 7.25 9.04 1.07
CA ASP A 42 6.62 9.54 -0.17
C ASP A 42 5.58 8.56 -0.75
N LYS A 43 5.83 7.25 -0.60
CA LYS A 43 4.91 6.19 -1.03
C LYS A 43 3.78 6.00 -0.04
N MET A 44 4.04 6.16 1.26
CA MET A 44 3.00 6.13 2.28
C MET A 44 2.01 7.30 2.15
N GLU A 45 2.45 8.48 1.69
CA GLU A 45 1.56 9.59 1.35
C GLU A 45 0.63 9.23 0.18
N GLN A 46 1.15 8.58 -0.86
CA GLN A 46 0.34 8.07 -1.98
C GLN A 46 -0.65 7.00 -1.52
N VAL A 47 -0.26 6.11 -0.61
CA VAL A 47 -1.15 5.11 -0.01
C VAL A 47 -2.27 5.78 0.79
N GLN A 48 -1.96 6.80 1.58
CA GLN A 48 -2.98 7.54 2.33
C GLN A 48 -4.00 8.18 1.39
N ALA A 49 -3.52 8.86 0.35
CA ALA A 49 -4.37 9.49 -0.64
C ALA A 49 -5.27 8.43 -1.31
N ALA A 50 -4.67 7.36 -1.86
CA ALA A 50 -5.41 6.30 -2.54
C ALA A 50 -6.42 5.62 -1.60
N PHE A 51 -6.10 5.47 -0.31
CA PHE A 51 -7.00 4.93 0.69
C PHE A 51 -8.22 5.83 0.94
N LEU A 52 -8.02 7.14 1.07
CA LEU A 52 -9.11 8.10 1.19
C LEU A 52 -10.02 8.07 -0.04
N PHE A 53 -9.44 7.97 -1.24
CA PHE A 53 -10.20 7.82 -2.48
C PHE A 53 -11.02 6.52 -2.50
N THR A 54 -10.45 5.36 -2.17
CA THR A 54 -11.17 4.08 -2.12
C THR A 54 -12.33 4.11 -1.12
N LEU A 55 -12.20 4.88 -0.04
CA LEU A 55 -13.25 5.06 0.96
C LEU A 55 -14.26 6.18 0.62
N GLY A 56 -14.08 6.91 -0.48
CA GLY A 56 -14.97 7.99 -0.90
C GLY A 56 -14.80 9.31 -0.13
N PHE A 57 -13.63 9.54 0.48
CA PHE A 57 -13.28 10.77 1.19
C PHE A 57 -12.49 11.78 0.35
N ASP A 58 -12.30 11.53 -0.94
CA ASP A 58 -11.66 12.44 -1.90
C ASP A 58 -12.72 13.41 -2.47
N PHE A 59 -12.46 14.72 -2.43
CA PHE A 59 -13.39 15.79 -2.87
C PHE A 59 -12.81 16.59 -4.04
#